data_AF-A0A970P4R8-F1
#
_entry.id   AF-A0A970P4R8-F1
#
_cell.length_a   1.000
_cell.length_b   1.000
_cell.length_c   1.000
_cell.angle_alpha   90.00
_cell.angle_beta   90.00
_cell.angle_gamma   90.00
#
_symmetry.space_group_name_H-M   'P 1'
#
loop_
_entity.id
_entity.type
_entity.pdbx_description
1 polymer ?
#
loop_
_entity_poly.entity_id
_entity_poly.type
_entity_poly.pdbx_seq_one_letter_code
_entity_poly.pdbx_strand_id
1 'polypeptide(L)'
;AATLEYSLNFILADYCLDKFGPENYKTYCKEYMRLSFRNKLLMIPHIVSDGKYMLNENHPSFKQLEDLITLRNKILHNKEFLKEINSPIQGELIDGNIIVPIEETEIEFSIDVATNYIDTLTKEKCIEYGNALGDFKQFIMTPALTKDLKENPMIKIQTW
;
A
#
# COMPACT_ATOMS: atom_id res chain seq x y z
N ALA A 1 7.68 -4.42 3.31
CA ALA A 1 6.85 -3.19 3.12
C ALA A 1 7.43 -1.97 3.83
N ALA A 2 7.70 -1.99 5.14
CA ALA A 2 8.27 -0.84 5.87
C ALA A 2 9.57 -0.30 5.23
N THR A 3 10.47 -1.18 4.76
CA THR A 3 11.68 -0.81 4.03
C THR A 3 11.41 0.01 2.78
N LEU A 4 10.38 -0.35 2.00
CA LEU A 4 9.98 0.38 0.80
C LEU A 4 9.43 1.76 1.18
N GLU A 5 8.52 1.82 2.15
CA GLU A 5 7.93 3.08 2.62
C GLU A 5 9.01 4.05 3.11
N TYR A 6 9.94 3.55 3.92
CA TYR A 6 11.09 4.33 4.37
C TYR A 6 11.94 4.82 3.21
N SER A 7 12.22 3.96 2.23
CA SER A 7 13.06 4.31 1.07
C SER A 7 12.41 5.38 0.21
N LEU A 8 11.11 5.29 -0.05
CA LEU A 8 10.34 6.32 -0.77
C LEU A 8 10.39 7.67 -0.02
N ASN A 9 10.14 7.62 1.29
CA ASN A 9 10.20 8.80 2.15
C ASN A 9 11.61 9.42 2.15
N PHE A 10 12.65 8.59 2.20
CA PHE A 10 14.04 9.05 2.18
C PHE A 10 14.38 9.79 0.87
N ILE A 11 14.00 9.22 -0.28
CA ILE A 11 14.19 9.87 -1.59
C ILE A 11 13.46 11.23 -1.64
N LEU A 12 12.22 11.30 -1.15
CA LEU A 12 11.46 12.55 -1.12
C LEU A 12 12.08 13.60 -0.19
N ALA A 13 12.62 13.18 0.95
CA ALA A 13 13.30 14.06 1.88
C ALA A 13 14.61 14.61 1.29
N ASP A 14 15.39 13.75 0.64
CA ASP A 14 16.63 14.12 -0.07
C ASP A 14 16.33 15.10 -1.21
N TYR A 15 15.34 14.80 -2.06
CA TYR A 15 14.86 15.70 -3.10
C TYR A 15 14.44 17.06 -2.54
N CYS A 16 13.66 17.08 -1.46
CA CYS A 16 13.19 18.34 -0.88
C CYS A 16 14.34 19.18 -0.31
N LEU A 17 15.33 18.52 0.31
CA LEU A 17 16.51 19.20 0.84
C LEU A 17 17.32 19.83 -0.29
N ASP A 18 17.52 19.10 -1.39
CA ASP A 18 18.23 19.58 -2.56
C ASP A 18 17.49 20.71 -3.29
N LYS A 19 16.18 20.55 -3.51
CA LYS A 19 15.36 21.47 -4.31
C LYS A 19 15.00 22.76 -3.57
N PHE A 20 14.69 22.67 -2.28
CA PHE A 20 14.15 23.80 -1.49
C PHE A 20 15.10 24.31 -0.42
N GLY A 21 16.24 23.64 -0.20
CA GLY A 21 17.23 24.01 0.79
C GLY A 21 16.82 23.71 2.25
N PRO A 22 17.77 23.82 3.19
CA PRO A 22 17.59 23.43 4.59
C PRO A 22 16.52 24.24 5.35
N GLU A 23 16.21 25.45 4.88
CA GLU A 23 15.21 26.32 5.49
C GLU A 23 13.78 25.88 5.18
N ASN A 24 13.51 25.50 3.92
CA ASN A 24 12.15 25.26 3.43
C ASN A 24 11.82 23.78 3.21
N TYR A 25 12.80 22.87 3.18
CA TYR A 25 12.56 21.46 2.85
C TYR A 25 11.50 20.80 3.73
N LYS A 26 11.44 21.14 5.03
CA LYS A 26 10.50 20.50 5.97
C LYS A 26 9.05 20.70 5.56
N THR A 27 8.71 21.88 5.04
CA THR A 27 7.35 22.22 4.64
C THR A 27 6.92 21.36 3.46
N TYR A 28 7.72 21.33 2.39
CA TYR A 28 7.43 20.54 1.20
C TYR A 28 7.50 19.03 1.45
N CYS A 29 8.52 18.59 2.19
CA CYS A 29 8.70 17.20 2.56
C CYS A 29 7.47 16.68 3.32
N LYS A 30 6.92 17.44 4.28
CA LYS A 30 5.69 17.05 4.99
C LYS A 30 4.51 16.81 4.05
N GLU A 31 4.33 17.64 3.02
CA GLU A 31 3.23 17.45 2.05
C GLU A 31 3.44 16.19 1.21
N TYR A 32 4.65 15.93 0.72
CA TYR A 32 4.94 14.68 0.03
C TYR A 32 4.80 13.45 0.93
N MET A 33 5.13 13.57 2.22
CA MET A 33 4.99 12.49 3.20
C MET A 33 3.52 12.14 3.48
N ARG A 34 2.57 13.05 3.24
CA ARG A 34 1.12 12.80 3.38
C ARG A 34 0.53 12.01 2.21
N LEU A 35 1.25 11.91 1.09
CA LEU A 35 0.79 11.08 -0.03
C LEU A 35 0.57 9.64 0.43
N SER A 36 -0.43 8.98 -0.14
CA SER A 36 -0.64 7.55 0.11
C SER A 36 0.60 6.76 -0.32
N PHE A 37 0.86 5.62 0.32
CA PHE A 37 2.03 4.80 0.05
C PHE A 37 2.14 4.44 -1.46
N ARG A 38 1.01 4.08 -2.09
CA ARG A 38 0.93 3.83 -3.53
C ARG A 38 1.28 5.06 -4.35
N ASN A 39 0.74 6.23 -4.00
CA ASN A 39 0.99 7.46 -4.75
C ASN A 39 2.46 7.89 -4.66
N LYS A 40 3.12 7.68 -3.50
CA LYS A 40 4.57 7.90 -3.38
C LYS A 40 5.35 7.05 -4.39
N LEU A 41 5.04 5.76 -4.48
CA LEU A 41 5.71 4.86 -5.44
C LEU A 41 5.54 5.33 -6.88
N LEU A 42 4.32 5.70 -7.27
CA LEU A 42 4.01 6.18 -8.62
C LEU A 42 4.68 7.51 -8.97
N MET A 43 4.67 8.45 -8.02
CA MET A 43 5.05 9.84 -8.30
C MET A 43 6.55 10.10 -8.19
N ILE A 44 7.32 9.28 -7.46
CA ILE A 44 8.75 9.57 -7.24
C ILE A 44 9.52 9.81 -8.54
N PRO A 45 9.47 8.94 -9.57
CA PRO A 45 10.22 9.18 -10.80
C PRO A 45 9.86 10.54 -11.44
N HIS A 46 8.59 10.93 -11.38
CA HIS A 46 8.11 12.21 -11.90
C HIS A 46 8.61 13.39 -11.06
N ILE A 47 8.50 13.31 -9.74
CA ILE A 47 8.93 14.38 -8.81
C ILE A 47 10.44 14.62 -8.93
N VAL A 48 11.26 13.58 -8.80
CA VAL A 48 12.72 13.75 -8.74
C VAL A 48 13.36 14.08 -10.08
N SER A 49 12.64 13.88 -11.19
CA SER A 49 13.09 14.22 -12.53
C SER A 49 12.49 15.51 -13.07
N ASP A 50 11.82 16.30 -12.22
CA ASP A 50 11.10 17.52 -12.63
C ASP A 50 10.15 17.28 -13.83
N GLY A 51 9.47 16.13 -13.81
CA GLY A 51 8.46 15.76 -14.80
C GLY A 51 8.97 15.08 -16.07
N LYS A 52 10.26 14.74 -16.15
CA LYS A 52 10.84 14.09 -17.35
C LYS A 52 10.47 12.62 -17.47
N TYR A 53 10.36 11.93 -16.35
CA TYR A 53 10.19 10.49 -16.29
C TYR A 53 8.94 10.09 -15.51
N MET A 54 8.39 8.93 -15.85
CA MET A 54 7.28 8.33 -15.11
C MET A 54 7.50 6.84 -14.92
N LEU A 55 6.81 6.26 -13.95
CA LEU A 55 6.91 4.84 -13.68
C LEU A 55 6.27 4.01 -14.80
N ASN A 56 6.89 2.88 -15.15
CA ASN A 56 6.33 1.90 -16.07
C ASN A 56 5.42 0.93 -15.30
N GLU A 57 4.13 1.25 -15.24
CA GLU A 57 3.13 0.45 -14.51
C GLU A 57 2.93 -0.97 -15.08
N ASN A 58 3.40 -1.23 -16.30
CA ASN A 58 3.34 -2.56 -16.90
C ASN A 58 4.48 -3.48 -16.43
N HIS A 59 5.50 -2.95 -15.77
CA HIS A 59 6.65 -3.74 -15.31
C HIS A 59 6.24 -4.70 -14.18
N PRO A 60 6.65 -5.99 -14.22
CA PRO A 60 6.28 -6.98 -13.20
C PRO A 60 6.63 -6.53 -11.78
N SER A 61 7.82 -5.97 -11.58
CA SER A 61 8.28 -5.50 -10.27
C SER A 61 7.42 -4.35 -9.72
N PHE A 62 6.85 -3.50 -10.57
CA PHE A 62 5.91 -2.49 -10.09
C PHE A 62 4.64 -3.14 -9.51
N LYS A 63 4.04 -4.08 -10.26
CA LYS A 63 2.85 -4.82 -9.81
C LYS A 63 3.09 -5.55 -8.49
N GLN A 64 4.26 -6.17 -8.34
CA GLN A 64 4.65 -6.84 -7.11
C GLN A 64 4.83 -5.88 -5.92
N LEU A 65 5.36 -4.68 -6.15
CA LEU A 65 5.46 -3.65 -5.09
C LEU A 65 4.08 -3.11 -4.72
N GLU A 66 3.18 -2.91 -5.68
CA GLU A 66 1.80 -2.51 -5.45
C GLU A 66 1.03 -3.57 -4.64
N ASP A 67 1.20 -4.85 -4.99
CA ASP A 67 0.64 -5.97 -4.25
C ASP A 67 1.18 -6.03 -2.81
N LEU A 68 2.49 -5.81 -2.62
CA LEU A 68 3.11 -5.73 -1.30
C LEU A 68 2.52 -4.59 -0.45
N ILE A 69 2.29 -3.42 -1.05
CA ILE A 69 1.66 -2.27 -0.39
C ILE A 69 0.23 -2.62 0.01
N THR A 70 -0.53 -3.21 -0.91
CA THR A 70 -1.92 -3.62 -0.70
C THR A 70 -2.02 -4.64 0.43
N LEU A 71 -1.16 -5.66 0.42
CA LEU A 71 -1.12 -6.68 1.46
C LEU A 71 -0.78 -6.09 2.83
N ARG A 72 0.22 -5.20 2.91
CA ARG A 72 0.56 -4.47 4.14
C ARG A 72 -0.65 -3.70 4.67
N ASN A 73 -1.37 -3.01 3.79
CA ASN A 73 -2.54 -2.24 4.20
C ASN A 73 -3.65 -3.14 4.74
N LYS A 74 -3.91 -4.29 4.11
CA LYS A 74 -4.88 -5.28 4.60
C LYS A 74 -4.50 -5.85 5.97
N ILE A 75 -3.21 -6.15 6.18
CA ILE A 75 -2.71 -6.67 7.47
C ILE A 75 -2.86 -5.64 8.58
N LEU A 76 -2.51 -4.37 8.33
CA LEU A 76 -2.47 -3.32 9.36
C LEU A 76 -3.82 -2.65 9.60
N HIS A 77 -4.66 -2.55 8.57
CA HIS A 77 -6.00 -2.01 8.65
C HIS A 77 -7.04 -3.13 8.60
N ASN A 78 -6.82 -4.21 9.35
CA ASN A 78 -7.78 -5.31 9.52
C ASN A 78 -9.07 -4.89 10.26
N LYS A 79 -9.33 -3.58 10.36
CA LYS A 79 -10.58 -3.05 10.87
C LYS A 79 -11.65 -3.31 9.81
N GLU A 80 -12.77 -3.86 10.24
CA GLU A 80 -14.06 -3.91 9.52
C GLU A 80 -14.27 -5.08 8.55
N PHE A 81 -14.08 -6.31 9.02
CA PHE A 81 -15.05 -7.35 8.67
C PHE A 81 -15.73 -7.82 9.95
N LEU A 82 -16.52 -6.95 10.58
CA LEU A 82 -17.70 -7.44 11.28
C LEU A 82 -18.60 -7.99 10.18
N LYS A 83 -18.43 -9.28 9.86
CA LYS A 83 -19.33 -9.95 8.92
C LYS A 83 -20.73 -9.89 9.53
N GLU A 84 -21.69 -9.33 8.80
CA GLU A 84 -23.10 -9.45 9.15
C GLU A 84 -23.43 -10.95 9.21
N ILE A 85 -23.89 -11.40 10.38
CA ILE A 85 -24.29 -12.77 10.60
C ILE A 85 -25.78 -12.84 10.31
N ASN A 86 -26.16 -13.61 9.29
CA ASN A 86 -27.56 -13.97 9.11
C ASN A 86 -27.94 -14.96 10.20
N SER A 87 -28.62 -14.45 11.24
CA SER A 87 -29.20 -15.31 12.26
C SER A 87 -30.43 -16.02 11.69
N PRO A 88 -30.58 -17.34 11.88
CA PRO A 88 -31.81 -18.05 11.51
C PRO A 88 -33.00 -17.66 12.39
N ILE A 89 -32.77 -16.88 13.46
CA ILE A 89 -33.81 -16.36 14.34
C ILE A 89 -34.60 -15.26 13.64
N GLN A 90 -35.86 -15.54 13.32
CA GLN A 90 -36.82 -14.49 12.98
C GLN A 90 -37.33 -13.83 14.26
N GLY A 91 -36.67 -12.76 14.68
CA GLY A 91 -37.15 -11.90 15.75
C GLY A 91 -38.07 -10.82 15.19
N GLU A 92 -39.16 -10.52 15.89
CA GLU A 92 -40.00 -9.35 15.57
C GLU A 92 -39.52 -8.14 16.37
N LEU A 93 -39.37 -7.01 15.69
CA LEU A 93 -39.11 -5.72 16.32
C LEU A 93 -40.44 -5.11 16.77
N ILE A 94 -40.68 -5.09 18.08
CA ILE A 94 -41.86 -4.47 18.69
C ILE A 94 -41.39 -3.40 19.68
N ASP A 95 -41.78 -2.14 19.45
CA ASP A 95 -41.42 -0.97 20.27
C ASP A 95 -39.91 -0.83 20.55
N GLY A 96 -39.07 -1.14 19.56
CA GLY A 96 -37.61 -1.05 19.68
C GLY A 96 -36.96 -2.21 20.44
N ASN A 97 -37.74 -3.18 20.91
CA ASN A 97 -37.27 -4.42 21.51
C ASN A 97 -37.33 -5.56 20.49
N ILE A 98 -36.32 -6.43 20.50
CA ILE A 98 -36.31 -7.65 19.69
C ILE A 98 -36.99 -8.75 20.50
N ILE A 99 -38.15 -9.23 20.05
CA ILE A 99 -38.86 -10.36 20.65
C ILE A 99 -38.54 -11.61 19.84
N VAL A 100 -37.96 -12.60 20.52
CA VAL A 100 -37.62 -13.91 19.95
C VAL A 100 -38.59 -14.94 20.52
N PRO A 101 -39.26 -15.78 19.72
CA PRO A 101 -40.10 -16.86 20.24
C PRO A 101 -39.22 -17.88 20.97
N ILE A 102 -39.39 -17.99 22.28
CA ILE A 102 -38.54 -18.80 23.17
C ILE A 102 -39.13 -20.21 23.28
N GLU A 103 -38.62 -21.14 22.48
CA GLU A 103 -38.34 -22.49 22.96
C GLU A 103 -36.81 -22.56 23.12
N GLU A 104 -36.28 -23.19 24.17
CA GLU A 104 -34.83 -23.37 24.34
C GLU A 104 -34.27 -24.10 23.10
N THR A 105 -33.76 -23.32 22.15
CA THR A 105 -33.32 -23.82 20.86
C THR A 105 -31.83 -23.62 20.79
N GLU A 106 -31.07 -24.70 20.65
CA GLU A 106 -29.65 -24.62 20.32
C GLU A 106 -29.52 -24.14 18.87
N ILE A 107 -28.86 -23.00 18.69
CA ILE A 107 -28.67 -22.38 17.38
C ILE A 107 -27.21 -22.53 17.01
N GLU A 108 -26.97 -23.34 16.00
CA GLU A 108 -25.65 -23.48 15.40
C GLU A 108 -25.44 -22.32 14.42
N PHE A 109 -24.48 -21.43 14.72
CA PHE A 109 -24.07 -20.39 13.80
C PHE A 109 -22.64 -20.68 13.33
N SER A 110 -22.41 -20.52 12.03
CA SER A 110 -21.07 -20.58 11.45
C SER A 110 -20.49 -19.17 11.39
N ILE A 111 -19.46 -18.91 12.18
CA ILE A 111 -18.63 -17.71 12.00
C ILE A 111 -17.55 -18.07 11.00
N ASP A 112 -17.64 -17.54 9.79
CA ASP A 112 -16.49 -17.55 8.89
C ASP A 112 -15.36 -16.76 9.53
N VAL A 113 -14.30 -17.45 9.95
CA VAL A 113 -13.09 -16.82 10.42
C VAL A 113 -12.58 -15.89 9.30
N ALA A 114 -12.41 -14.60 9.63
CA ALA A 114 -11.89 -13.63 8.67
C ALA A 114 -10.58 -14.14 8.07
N THR A 115 -10.42 -14.01 6.75
CA THR A 115 -9.21 -14.47 6.05
C THR A 115 -7.99 -13.83 6.69
N ASN A 116 -7.14 -14.66 7.30
CA ASN A 116 -5.86 -14.19 7.79
C ASN A 116 -4.94 -13.91 6.60
N TYR A 117 -4.77 -12.64 6.25
CA TYR A 117 -3.94 -12.24 5.11
C TYR A 117 -2.46 -12.62 5.29
N ILE A 118 -2.01 -12.87 6.52
CA ILE A 118 -0.65 -13.38 6.77
C ILE A 118 -0.49 -14.78 6.15
N ASP A 119 -1.52 -15.62 6.19
CA ASP A 119 -1.47 -16.98 5.66
C ASP A 119 -1.40 -17.00 4.12
N THR A 120 -1.66 -15.86 3.47
CA THR A 120 -1.48 -15.68 2.02
C THR A 120 -0.02 -15.41 1.61
N LEU A 121 0.89 -15.27 2.58
CA LEU A 121 2.33 -15.11 2.32
C LEU A 121 2.99 -16.48 2.15
N THR A 122 3.23 -16.86 0.89
CA THR A 122 4.07 -18.01 0.57
C THR A 122 5.54 -17.63 0.44
N LYS A 123 6.44 -18.62 0.45
CA LYS A 123 7.87 -18.41 0.22
C LYS A 123 8.13 -17.77 -1.14
N GLU A 124 7.44 -18.25 -2.17
CA GLU A 124 7.56 -17.78 -3.55
C GLU A 124 7.19 -16.29 -3.64
N LYS A 125 6.07 -15.91 -3.02
CA LYS A 125 5.60 -14.53 -2.96
C LYS A 125 6.56 -13.60 -2.21
N CYS A 126 7.15 -14.08 -1.11
CA CYS A 126 8.20 -13.35 -0.40
C CYS A 126 9.45 -13.12 -1.27
N ILE A 127 9.83 -14.11 -2.09
CA ILE A 127 10.95 -13.99 -3.03
C ILE A 127 10.60 -12.99 -4.14
N GLU A 128 9.39 -13.05 -4.71
CA GLU A 128 8.91 -12.08 -5.70
C GLU A 128 8.97 -10.64 -5.17
N TYR A 129 8.51 -10.42 -3.94
CA TYR A 129 8.62 -9.13 -3.27
C TYR A 129 10.07 -8.71 -3.03
N GLY A 130 10.94 -9.64 -2.63
CA GLY A 130 12.36 -9.39 -2.45
C GLY A 130 13.04 -8.94 -3.75
N ASN A 131 12.76 -9.63 -4.85
CA ASN A 131 13.28 -9.29 -6.17
C ASN A 131 12.76 -7.91 -6.62
N ALA A 132 11.47 -7.65 -6.44
CA ALA A 132 10.88 -6.37 -6.79
C ALA A 132 11.46 -5.19 -5.98
N LEU A 133 11.82 -5.42 -4.70
CA LEU A 133 12.53 -4.44 -3.88
C LEU A 133 13.98 -4.23 -4.37
N GLY A 134 14.64 -5.29 -4.82
CA GLY A 134 15.95 -5.22 -5.46
C GLY A 134 15.92 -4.35 -6.72
N ASP A 135 14.95 -4.60 -7.60
CA ASP A 135 14.72 -3.81 -8.81
C ASP A 135 14.40 -2.35 -8.48
N PHE A 136 13.51 -2.09 -7.51
CA PHE A 136 13.25 -0.72 -7.03
C PHE A 136 14.53 -0.03 -6.58
N LYS A 137 15.38 -0.72 -5.80
CA LYS A 137 16.65 -0.17 -5.34
C LYS A 137 17.57 0.18 -6.50
N GLN A 138 17.70 -0.73 -7.47
CA GLN A 138 18.60 -0.61 -8.60
C GLN A 138 18.14 0.45 -9.60
N PHE A 139 16.86 0.45 -9.96
CA PHE A 139 16.34 1.25 -11.06
C PHE A 139 15.77 2.61 -10.64
N ILE A 140 15.36 2.77 -9.36
CA ILE A 140 14.69 3.98 -8.88
C ILE A 140 15.47 4.62 -7.74
N MET A 141 15.65 3.92 -6.61
CA MET A 141 16.22 4.54 -5.40
C MET A 141 17.66 5.01 -5.59
N THR A 142 18.55 4.11 -6.03
CA THR A 142 19.97 4.46 -6.17
C THR A 142 20.14 5.58 -7.20
N PRO A 143 19.57 5.48 -8.41
CA PRO A 143 19.71 6.55 -9.41
C PRO A 143 19.06 7.88 -8.98
N ALA A 144 17.97 7.86 -8.22
CA ALA A 144 17.35 9.08 -7.69
C ALA A 144 18.30 9.79 -6.70
N LEU A 145 18.89 9.05 -5.76
CA LEU A 145 19.81 9.60 -4.76
C LEU A 145 21.16 10.03 -5.34
N THR A 146 21.61 9.39 -6.43
CA THR A 146 22.85 9.78 -7.12
C THR A 146 22.63 10.77 -8.25
N LYS A 147 21.41 11.28 -8.45
CA LYS A 147 21.03 12.20 -9.53
C LYS A 147 21.35 11.67 -10.95
N ASP A 148 21.32 10.35 -11.14
CA ASP A 148 21.52 9.66 -12.44
C ASP A 148 20.25 8.92 -12.88
N LEU A 149 19.07 9.44 -12.50
CA LEU A 149 17.81 8.85 -12.92
C LEU A 149 17.65 8.98 -14.44
N LYS A 150 17.45 7.85 -15.11
CA LYS A 150 17.28 7.75 -16.55
C LYS A 150 16.26 6.68 -16.90
N GLU A 151 15.84 6.69 -18.16
CA GLU A 151 14.97 5.64 -18.71
C GLU A 151 15.59 4.26 -18.48
N ASN A 152 14.77 3.33 -18.03
CA ASN A 152 15.13 1.96 -17.70
C ASN A 152 13.87 1.07 -17.70
N PRO A 153 13.96 -0.24 -17.47
CA PRO A 153 12.78 -1.11 -17.54
C PRO A 153 11.59 -0.68 -16.66
N MET A 154 11.85 -0.07 -15.50
CA MET A 154 10.84 0.43 -14.57
C MET A 154 10.47 1.90 -14.76
N ILE A 155 11.21 2.66 -15.56
CA ILE A 155 11.03 4.11 -15.73
C ILE A 155 11.01 4.45 -17.22
N LYS A 156 9.92 5.06 -17.69
CA LYS A 156 9.76 5.51 -19.08
C LYS A 156 9.75 7.03 -19.20
N ILE A 157 10.05 7.54 -20.38
CA ILE A 157 9.92 8.97 -20.68
C ILE A 157 8.45 9.37 -20.64
N GLN A 158 8.16 10.53 -20.05
CA GLN A 158 6.83 11.11 -20.12
C GLN A 158 6.61 11.75 -21.50
N THR A 159 5.69 11.16 -22.28
CA THR A 159 5.24 11.68 -23.57
C THR A 159 3.98 12.52 -23.39
N TRP A 160 3.94 13.71 -23.99
CA TRP A 160 2.81 14.63 -23.99
C TRP A 160 1.88 14.39 -25.17
#